data_AF-A0A8J7R327-F1
#
_entry.id   AF-A0A8J7R327-F1
#
_cell.length_a   1.000
_cell.length_b   1.000
_cell.length_c   1.000
_cell.angle_alpha   90.00
_cell.angle_beta   90.00
_cell.angle_gamma   90.00
#
_symmetry.space_group_name_H-M   'P 1'
#
loop_
_entity.id
_entity.type
_entity.pdbx_description
1 polymer ?
#
loop_
_entity_poly.entity_id
_entity_poly.type
_entity_poly.pdbx_seq_one_letter_code
_entity_poly.pdbx_strand_id
1 'polypeptide(L)'
;MTIASFFAGCGGLDLGFRQAGFNIIWANEIDPAIHATYALNHPEVNLSTTDIRDLHTRDIPECDGFIGGPPCQAWSEGGKQMGLNDPRGQLFLEYIRIIKEKHPKFFLIENVPGIIGAKHINTFLSFITDLENSGYSINYTLLNAADFHVPQDRHRVFVIGFRKELNLIFNFPKPTGDLHISLKEAIGDITEKPRHYLNGIVNQNYGEWLNHDVYDGPWDSKFMARNRVRSWDETSFTIQAQAKNCPLHPQAPKMKFKSHNSRTFVSGAEYLYRRLSVRECARIQTFPDSFRFIYENIKDGYKMVGNAVPPRMAKLLAQSIKQAFLSGSTKVFSNDYVLVGYYKDDTHLQQILRNKIYYVRAGIRRGALKMHVGSGYPNYLLLHNGKHRYLFSLIPELPQIFSSSDLTALGFKPDGKEYLIFRLKDANTTNCLGIDLSKIIIKGKSHNSAIPYILPLQEIIHT
;
A
#
# COMPACT_ATOMS: atom_id res chain seq x y z
N MET A 1 -19.27 -9.09 -11.63
CA MET A 1 -18.51 -8.05 -12.35
C MET A 1 -17.35 -8.70 -13.05
N THR A 2 -17.15 -8.39 -14.33
CA THR A 2 -15.98 -8.83 -15.10
C THR A 2 -14.86 -7.81 -14.98
N ILE A 3 -13.60 -8.26 -14.92
CA ILE A 3 -12.45 -7.38 -14.74
C ILE A 3 -11.26 -7.78 -15.62
N ALA A 4 -10.43 -6.79 -15.93
CA ALA A 4 -9.14 -6.96 -16.60
C ALA A 4 -7.99 -6.66 -15.63
N SER A 5 -6.93 -7.48 -15.68
CA SER A 5 -5.73 -7.37 -14.84
C SER A 5 -4.53 -6.85 -15.63
N PHE A 6 -3.84 -5.83 -15.12
CA PHE A 6 -2.67 -5.21 -15.77
C PHE A 6 -1.45 -5.40 -14.88
N PHE A 7 -0.28 -5.63 -15.50
CA PHE A 7 0.94 -5.98 -14.78
C PHE A 7 0.67 -7.17 -13.83
N ALA A 8 0.03 -8.21 -14.37
CA ALA A 8 -0.62 -9.24 -13.58
C ALA A 8 0.37 -10.05 -12.72
N GLY A 9 1.66 -10.10 -13.10
CA GLY A 9 2.66 -10.93 -12.46
C GLY A 9 2.19 -12.38 -12.45
N CYS A 10 2.41 -13.08 -11.34
CA CYS A 10 1.87 -14.42 -11.15
C CYS A 10 0.40 -14.43 -10.68
N GLY A 11 -0.37 -13.34 -10.81
CA GLY A 11 -1.80 -13.34 -10.51
C GLY A 11 -2.18 -13.26 -9.03
N GLY A 12 -1.35 -12.66 -8.18
CA GLY A 12 -1.66 -12.50 -6.75
C GLY A 12 -2.90 -11.62 -6.48
N LEU A 13 -3.04 -10.50 -7.21
CA LEU A 13 -4.25 -9.67 -7.16
C LEU A 13 -5.46 -10.45 -7.71
N ASP A 14 -5.28 -11.06 -8.87
CA ASP A 14 -6.28 -11.85 -9.60
C ASP A 14 -6.90 -12.93 -8.72
N LEU A 15 -6.06 -13.70 -8.03
CA LEU A 15 -6.50 -14.76 -7.13
C LEU A 15 -7.38 -14.22 -5.99
N GLY A 16 -6.99 -13.11 -5.36
CA GLY A 16 -7.80 -12.51 -4.31
C GLY A 16 -9.14 -11.97 -4.81
N PHE A 17 -9.15 -11.31 -5.98
CA PHE A 17 -10.39 -10.82 -6.60
C PHE A 17 -11.32 -11.97 -7.00
N ARG A 18 -10.78 -13.07 -7.53
CA ARG A 18 -11.55 -14.28 -7.85
C ARG A 18 -12.18 -14.87 -6.59
N GLN A 19 -11.42 -14.96 -5.50
CA GLN A 19 -11.93 -15.42 -4.19
C GLN A 19 -13.03 -14.52 -3.59
N ALA A 20 -13.16 -13.27 -4.04
CA ALA A 20 -14.25 -12.36 -3.68
C ALA A 20 -15.46 -12.43 -4.65
N GLY A 21 -15.36 -13.23 -5.70
CA GLY A 21 -16.41 -13.46 -6.69
C GLY A 21 -16.37 -12.52 -7.91
N PHE A 22 -15.23 -11.89 -8.20
CA PHE A 22 -15.01 -11.22 -9.48
C PHE A 22 -14.59 -12.23 -10.55
N ASN A 23 -14.97 -11.96 -11.80
CA ASN A 23 -14.57 -12.77 -12.94
C ASN A 23 -13.44 -12.07 -13.71
N ILE A 24 -12.22 -12.60 -13.62
CA ILE A 24 -11.06 -12.09 -14.36
C ILE A 24 -11.15 -12.70 -15.76
N ILE A 25 -11.34 -11.88 -16.78
CA ILE A 25 -11.54 -12.36 -18.16
C ILE A 25 -10.31 -12.15 -19.04
N TRP A 26 -9.42 -11.25 -18.64
CA TRP A 26 -8.24 -10.87 -19.40
C TRP A 26 -7.15 -10.36 -18.46
N ALA A 27 -5.90 -10.62 -18.82
CA ALA A 27 -4.74 -10.15 -18.09
C ALA A 27 -3.62 -9.71 -19.03
N ASN A 28 -2.73 -8.82 -18.55
CA ASN A 28 -1.54 -8.39 -19.26
C ASN A 28 -0.27 -8.59 -18.42
N GLU A 29 0.69 -9.33 -18.98
CA GLU A 29 2.01 -9.55 -18.39
C GLU A 29 3.08 -9.65 -19.48
N ILE A 30 4.08 -8.78 -19.42
CA ILE A 30 5.14 -8.70 -20.44
C ILE A 30 6.27 -9.71 -20.21
N ASP A 31 6.53 -10.11 -18.95
CA ASP A 31 7.69 -10.93 -18.60
C ASP A 31 7.46 -12.41 -18.98
N PRO A 32 8.19 -12.95 -19.97
CA PRO A 32 7.99 -14.31 -20.45
C PRO A 32 8.29 -15.38 -19.40
N ALA A 33 9.09 -15.08 -18.38
CA ALA A 33 9.35 -16.02 -17.29
C ALA A 33 8.12 -16.27 -16.40
N ILE A 34 7.06 -15.47 -16.55
CA ILE A 34 5.84 -15.54 -15.74
C ILE A 34 4.69 -16.22 -16.49
N HIS A 35 4.68 -16.17 -17.83
CA HIS A 35 3.56 -16.62 -18.67
C HIS A 35 3.10 -18.03 -18.35
N ALA A 36 4.02 -18.99 -18.26
CA ALA A 36 3.70 -20.38 -17.94
C ALA A 36 3.06 -20.52 -16.55
N THR A 37 3.57 -19.79 -15.55
CA THR A 37 3.00 -19.77 -14.20
C THR A 37 1.59 -19.19 -14.21
N TYR A 38 1.39 -18.06 -14.89
CA TYR A 38 0.09 -17.42 -14.94
C TYR A 38 -0.94 -18.33 -15.63
N ALA A 39 -0.62 -18.84 -16.83
CA ALA A 39 -1.50 -19.71 -17.60
C ALA A 39 -1.89 -21.00 -16.85
N LEU A 40 -0.96 -21.59 -16.08
CA LEU A 40 -1.25 -22.78 -15.30
C LEU A 40 -2.30 -22.53 -14.19
N ASN A 41 -2.18 -21.40 -13.48
CA ASN A 41 -3.03 -21.11 -12.31
C ASN A 41 -4.30 -20.32 -12.68
N HIS A 42 -4.38 -19.79 -13.89
CA HIS A 42 -5.48 -18.99 -14.41
C HIS A 42 -5.83 -19.43 -15.85
N PRO A 43 -6.12 -20.73 -16.10
CA PRO A 43 -6.29 -21.27 -17.45
C PRO A 43 -7.48 -20.67 -18.22
N GLU A 44 -8.45 -20.11 -17.52
CA GLU A 44 -9.63 -19.46 -18.09
C GLU A 44 -9.41 -17.99 -18.49
N VAL A 45 -8.27 -17.41 -18.15
CA VAL A 45 -7.97 -15.99 -18.38
C VAL A 45 -7.16 -15.83 -19.66
N ASN A 46 -7.62 -14.96 -20.56
CA ASN A 46 -6.84 -14.62 -21.75
C ASN A 46 -5.64 -13.74 -21.37
N LEU A 47 -4.42 -14.26 -21.53
CA LEU A 47 -3.18 -13.56 -21.20
C LEU A 47 -2.63 -12.84 -22.44
N SER A 48 -2.65 -11.52 -22.42
CA SER A 48 -1.93 -10.67 -23.36
C SER A 48 -0.48 -10.46 -22.93
N THR A 49 0.46 -10.77 -23.81
CA THR A 49 1.90 -10.57 -23.58
C THR A 49 2.43 -9.26 -24.18
N THR A 50 1.53 -8.42 -24.72
CA THR A 50 1.88 -7.16 -25.37
C THR A 50 2.39 -6.14 -24.35
N ASP A 51 3.36 -5.31 -24.73
CA ASP A 51 3.77 -4.18 -23.91
C ASP A 51 2.59 -3.19 -23.77
N ILE A 52 2.32 -2.72 -22.56
CA ILE A 52 1.21 -1.80 -22.31
C ILE A 52 1.29 -0.49 -23.11
N ARG A 53 2.51 -0.08 -23.50
CA ARG A 53 2.74 1.09 -24.36
C ARG A 53 2.17 0.92 -25.76
N ASP A 54 2.08 -0.33 -26.21
CA ASP A 54 1.55 -0.70 -27.53
C ASP A 54 0.10 -1.20 -27.44
N LEU A 55 -0.50 -1.23 -26.24
CA LEU A 55 -1.90 -1.64 -26.06
C LEU A 55 -2.87 -0.52 -26.40
N HIS A 56 -3.86 -0.86 -27.22
CA HIS A 56 -5.02 -0.02 -27.49
C HIS A 56 -6.26 -0.54 -26.76
N THR A 57 -7.23 0.35 -26.50
CA THR A 57 -8.48 -0.02 -25.81
C THR A 57 -9.32 -1.07 -26.53
N ARG A 58 -9.16 -1.22 -27.84
CA ARG A 58 -9.79 -2.28 -28.64
C ARG A 58 -9.22 -3.68 -28.37
N ASP A 59 -7.99 -3.75 -27.86
CA ASP A 59 -7.32 -5.02 -27.55
C ASP A 59 -7.76 -5.57 -26.17
N ILE A 60 -8.46 -4.73 -25.40
CA ILE A 60 -8.97 -5.04 -24.06
C ILE A 60 -10.47 -5.31 -24.16
N PRO A 61 -10.97 -6.48 -23.71
CA PRO A 61 -12.39 -6.79 -23.76
C PRO A 61 -13.21 -5.84 -22.89
N GLU A 62 -14.51 -5.74 -23.17
CA GLU A 62 -15.43 -4.98 -22.31
C GLU A 62 -15.49 -5.60 -20.91
N CYS A 63 -15.29 -4.76 -19.90
CA CYS A 63 -15.29 -5.18 -18.50
C CYS A 63 -15.72 -4.07 -17.56
N ASP A 64 -16.13 -4.44 -16.35
CA ASP A 64 -16.57 -3.51 -15.32
C ASP A 64 -15.41 -2.81 -14.60
N GLY A 65 -14.24 -3.43 -14.50
CA GLY A 65 -13.17 -2.91 -13.64
C GLY A 65 -11.77 -3.30 -14.07
N PHE A 66 -10.81 -2.45 -13.71
CA PHE A 66 -9.38 -2.69 -13.90
C PHE A 66 -8.66 -2.90 -12.57
N ILE A 67 -7.69 -3.82 -12.54
CA ILE A 67 -6.79 -3.99 -11.39
C ILE A 67 -5.36 -4.06 -11.89
N GLY A 68 -4.40 -3.49 -11.16
CA GLY A 68 -3.00 -3.62 -11.56
C GLY A 68 -2.00 -2.96 -10.62
N GLY A 69 -0.74 -3.38 -10.72
CA GLY A 69 0.38 -2.86 -9.95
C GLY A 69 1.51 -2.37 -10.87
N PRO A 70 1.38 -1.19 -11.51
CA PRO A 70 2.41 -0.66 -12.40
C PRO A 70 3.77 -0.56 -11.69
N PRO A 71 4.87 -0.90 -12.38
CA PRO A 71 6.18 -1.07 -11.75
C PRO A 71 6.66 0.19 -11.03
N CYS A 72 7.09 0.00 -9.78
CA CYS A 72 7.46 1.08 -8.87
C CYS A 72 8.95 1.48 -8.93
N GLN A 73 9.75 0.87 -9.81
CA GLN A 73 11.22 1.00 -9.73
C GLN A 73 11.72 2.45 -9.92
N ALA A 74 10.93 3.30 -10.58
CA ALA A 74 11.15 4.73 -10.71
C ALA A 74 10.90 5.53 -9.41
N TRP A 75 10.08 5.00 -8.49
CA TRP A 75 9.56 5.65 -7.28
C TRP A 75 10.07 5.03 -5.97
N SER A 76 10.76 3.88 -6.03
CA SER A 76 11.22 3.14 -4.84
C SER A 76 12.53 3.68 -4.25
N GLU A 77 12.67 3.64 -2.91
CA GLU A 77 13.90 4.04 -2.21
C GLU A 77 15.14 3.26 -2.66
N GLY A 78 14.95 2.02 -3.16
CA GLY A 78 16.02 1.13 -3.61
C GLY A 78 16.44 1.25 -5.08
N GLY A 79 15.82 2.13 -5.87
CA GLY A 79 16.13 2.38 -7.28
C GLY A 79 16.92 3.68 -7.51
N LYS A 80 17.15 4.06 -8.78
CA LYS A 80 17.76 5.36 -9.14
C LYS A 80 16.84 6.56 -8.82
N GLN A 81 15.57 6.31 -8.48
CA GLN A 81 14.57 7.31 -8.10
C GLN A 81 14.46 8.48 -9.10
N MET A 82 14.39 8.15 -10.39
CA MET A 82 14.34 9.14 -11.48
C MET A 82 12.90 9.62 -11.79
N GLY A 83 11.87 9.05 -11.15
CA GLY A 83 10.47 9.45 -11.38
C GLY A 83 10.06 9.31 -12.84
N LEU A 84 9.51 10.38 -13.42
CA LEU A 84 9.07 10.42 -14.84
C LEU A 84 10.22 10.34 -15.86
N ASN A 85 11.46 10.61 -15.45
CA ASN A 85 12.62 10.47 -16.34
C ASN A 85 13.08 9.01 -16.50
N ASP A 86 12.41 8.07 -15.82
CA ASP A 86 12.61 6.64 -15.97
C ASP A 86 11.58 6.10 -16.99
N PRO A 87 11.98 5.30 -18.01
CA PRO A 87 11.03 4.63 -18.90
C PRO A 87 9.98 3.79 -18.15
N ARG A 88 10.28 3.31 -16.94
CA ARG A 88 9.34 2.58 -16.09
C ARG A 88 8.33 3.49 -15.39
N GLY A 89 8.66 4.76 -15.19
CA GLY A 89 7.72 5.78 -14.74
C GLY A 89 6.64 6.07 -15.78
N GLN A 90 6.96 5.89 -17.08
CA GLN A 90 5.99 6.02 -18.18
C GLN A 90 4.94 4.91 -18.15
N LEU A 91 5.26 3.70 -17.65
CA LEU A 91 4.29 2.60 -17.53
C LEU A 91 3.11 2.92 -16.61
N PHE A 92 3.34 3.78 -15.60
CA PHE A 92 2.26 4.29 -14.75
C PHE A 92 1.32 5.22 -15.54
N LEU A 93 1.88 6.06 -16.42
CA LEU A 93 1.11 6.95 -17.29
C LEU A 93 0.30 6.17 -18.31
N GLU A 94 0.86 5.10 -18.89
CA GLU A 94 0.14 4.24 -19.83
C GLU A 94 -1.07 3.56 -19.17
N TYR A 95 -0.93 3.12 -17.92
CA TYR A 95 -2.06 2.55 -17.21
C TYR A 95 -3.15 3.59 -16.95
N ILE A 96 -2.77 4.82 -16.57
CA ILE A 96 -3.71 5.94 -16.45
C ILE A 96 -4.37 6.27 -17.78
N ARG A 97 -3.61 6.30 -18.88
CA ARG A 97 -4.13 6.53 -20.24
C ARG A 97 -5.23 5.50 -20.57
N ILE A 98 -4.95 4.21 -20.37
CA ILE A 98 -5.92 3.14 -20.63
C ILE A 98 -7.15 3.25 -19.71
N ILE A 99 -6.98 3.60 -18.43
CA ILE A 99 -8.10 3.87 -17.51
C ILE A 99 -8.97 5.00 -18.02
N LYS A 100 -8.38 6.09 -18.53
CA LYS A 100 -9.10 7.26 -19.04
C LYS A 100 -9.85 6.94 -20.34
N GLU A 101 -9.20 6.22 -21.25
CA GLU A 101 -9.77 5.89 -22.57
C GLU A 101 -10.87 4.82 -22.48
N LYS A 102 -10.65 3.72 -21.74
CA LYS A 102 -11.65 2.65 -21.58
C LYS A 102 -12.71 3.01 -20.54
N HIS A 103 -12.34 3.90 -19.62
CA HIS A 103 -13.22 4.42 -18.58
C HIS A 103 -13.93 3.30 -17.78
N PRO A 104 -13.30 2.29 -17.14
CA PRO A 104 -14.04 1.25 -16.39
C PRO A 104 -14.91 1.81 -15.24
N LYS A 105 -15.86 1.03 -14.70
CA LYS A 105 -16.69 1.47 -13.54
C LYS A 105 -15.86 1.73 -12.30
N PHE A 106 -14.80 0.94 -12.12
CA PHE A 106 -13.81 1.14 -11.07
C PHE A 106 -12.42 0.73 -11.54
N PHE A 107 -11.39 1.19 -10.82
CA PHE A 107 -10.04 0.67 -10.98
C PHE A 107 -9.31 0.52 -9.65
N LEU A 108 -8.29 -0.33 -9.62
CA LEU A 108 -7.32 -0.43 -8.53
C LEU A 108 -5.89 -0.28 -9.07
N ILE A 109 -5.09 0.55 -8.39
CA ILE A 109 -3.65 0.69 -8.59
C ILE A 109 -2.96 0.32 -7.27
N GLU A 110 -2.12 -0.72 -7.30
CA GLU A 110 -1.18 -1.01 -6.20
C GLU A 110 0.17 -0.33 -6.45
N ASN A 111 0.81 0.15 -5.38
CA ASN A 111 2.18 0.63 -5.45
C ASN A 111 2.91 0.56 -4.11
N VAL A 112 4.24 0.78 -4.12
CA VAL A 112 5.04 0.80 -2.88
C VAL A 112 4.90 2.15 -2.15
N PRO A 113 5.19 2.21 -0.84
CA PRO A 113 5.02 3.43 -0.04
C PRO A 113 5.78 4.64 -0.56
N GLY A 114 6.91 4.43 -1.25
CA GLY A 114 7.74 5.51 -1.81
C GLY A 114 7.00 6.48 -2.73
N ILE A 115 5.90 6.05 -3.37
CA ILE A 115 5.10 6.89 -4.27
C ILE A 115 4.45 8.09 -3.56
N ILE A 116 4.08 7.94 -2.29
CA ILE A 116 3.54 9.01 -1.44
C ILE A 116 4.62 9.63 -0.53
N GLY A 117 5.89 9.31 -0.78
CA GLY A 117 7.02 9.92 -0.08
C GLY A 117 7.26 11.36 -0.54
N ALA A 118 7.94 12.15 0.30
CA ALA A 118 8.25 13.57 0.07
C ALA A 118 8.76 13.87 -1.36
N LYS A 119 9.66 13.02 -1.87
CA LYS A 119 10.25 13.20 -3.21
C LYS A 119 9.23 13.08 -4.36
N HIS A 120 8.15 12.32 -4.18
CA HIS A 120 7.26 11.89 -5.27
C HIS A 120 5.80 12.32 -5.09
N ILE A 121 5.45 12.87 -3.92
CA ILE A 121 4.08 13.22 -3.57
C ILE A 121 3.45 14.22 -4.54
N ASN A 122 4.20 15.22 -5.03
CA ASN A 122 3.67 16.19 -6.01
C ASN A 122 3.26 15.50 -7.31
N THR A 123 4.11 14.61 -7.82
CA THR A 123 3.82 13.85 -9.04
C THR A 123 2.65 12.90 -8.82
N PHE A 124 2.61 12.22 -7.67
CA PHE A 124 1.47 11.38 -7.30
C PHE A 124 0.16 12.17 -7.26
N LEU A 125 0.11 13.33 -6.60
CA LEU A 125 -1.08 14.18 -6.55
C LEU A 125 -1.51 14.65 -7.93
N SER A 126 -0.57 14.97 -8.82
CA SER A 126 -0.91 15.34 -10.20
C SER A 126 -1.63 14.21 -10.96
N PHE A 127 -1.25 12.95 -10.71
CA PHE A 127 -1.94 11.79 -11.29
C PHE A 127 -3.35 11.61 -10.72
N ILE A 128 -3.52 11.83 -9.40
CA ILE A 128 -4.83 11.80 -8.77
C ILE A 128 -5.74 12.88 -9.38
N THR A 129 -5.24 14.11 -9.52
CA THR A 129 -5.98 15.21 -10.15
C THR A 129 -6.37 14.89 -11.60
N ASP A 130 -5.48 14.31 -12.39
CA ASP A 130 -5.79 13.92 -13.77
C ASP A 130 -6.90 12.85 -13.82
N LEU A 131 -6.84 11.85 -12.94
CA LEU A 131 -7.89 10.82 -12.82
C LEU A 131 -9.22 11.43 -12.35
N GLU A 132 -9.21 12.37 -11.41
CA GLU A 132 -10.40 13.08 -10.94
C GLU A 132 -11.03 13.93 -12.05
N ASN A 133 -10.22 14.63 -12.83
CA ASN A 133 -10.65 15.42 -13.98
C ASN A 133 -11.22 14.54 -15.10
N SER A 134 -10.77 13.29 -15.20
CA SER A 134 -11.33 12.29 -16.12
C SER A 134 -12.64 11.65 -15.67
N GLY A 135 -13.25 12.14 -14.58
CA GLY A 135 -14.57 11.70 -14.14
C GLY A 135 -14.58 10.66 -13.03
N TYR A 136 -13.48 10.44 -12.30
CA TYR A 136 -13.44 9.49 -11.20
C TYR A 136 -13.43 10.14 -9.81
N SER A 137 -14.10 9.51 -8.85
CA SER A 137 -13.91 9.73 -7.41
C SER A 137 -12.77 8.83 -6.94
N ILE A 138 -11.70 9.42 -6.40
CA ILE A 138 -10.48 8.68 -6.07
C ILE A 138 -10.34 8.44 -4.57
N ASN A 139 -10.01 7.20 -4.25
CA ASN A 139 -9.61 6.67 -2.95
C ASN A 139 -8.15 6.19 -3.08
N TYR A 140 -7.35 6.25 -2.02
CA TYR A 140 -6.01 5.76 -1.86
C TYR A 140 -5.69 5.54 -0.37
N THR A 141 -4.78 4.67 0.03
CA THR A 141 -4.35 4.61 1.44
C THR A 141 -3.10 3.76 1.54
N LEU A 142 -2.34 3.93 2.64
CA LEU A 142 -1.22 3.08 2.98
C LEU A 142 -1.68 2.00 3.97
N LEU A 143 -1.59 0.74 3.56
CA LEU A 143 -1.97 -0.42 4.37
C LEU A 143 -0.75 -1.30 4.65
N ASN A 144 -0.67 -1.84 5.87
CA ASN A 144 0.26 -2.91 6.20
C ASN A 144 -0.46 -4.26 6.11
N ALA A 145 0.05 -5.19 5.31
CA ALA A 145 -0.56 -6.50 5.13
C ALA A 145 -0.68 -7.30 6.46
N ALA A 146 0.22 -7.07 7.41
CA ALA A 146 0.16 -7.69 8.74
C ALA A 146 -1.17 -7.43 9.46
N ASP A 147 -1.73 -6.23 9.29
CA ASP A 147 -3.01 -5.81 9.90
C ASP A 147 -4.23 -6.53 9.29
N PHE A 148 -4.00 -7.37 8.27
CA PHE A 148 -5.00 -8.11 7.50
C PHE A 148 -4.66 -9.60 7.42
N HIS A 149 -4.07 -10.14 8.50
CA HIS A 149 -3.68 -11.53 8.65
C HIS A 149 -2.74 -12.05 7.56
N VAL A 150 -1.91 -11.21 6.95
CA VAL A 150 -0.78 -11.68 6.13
C VAL A 150 0.44 -11.75 7.04
N PRO A 151 1.18 -12.87 7.14
CA PRO A 151 2.25 -13.08 8.13
C PRO A 151 3.55 -12.31 7.81
N GLN A 152 3.43 -11.02 7.53
CA GLN A 152 4.51 -10.18 7.03
C GLN A 152 4.23 -8.69 7.19
N ASP A 153 5.26 -7.96 7.61
CA ASP A 153 5.32 -6.50 7.49
C ASP A 153 5.47 -6.09 6.00
N ARG A 154 4.36 -5.75 5.34
CA ARG A 154 4.35 -5.29 3.93
C ARG A 154 3.43 -4.08 3.78
N HIS A 155 4.04 -2.92 3.72
CA HIS A 155 3.35 -1.66 3.49
C HIS A 155 3.15 -1.42 1.99
N ARG A 156 1.91 -1.11 1.58
CA ARG A 156 1.54 -0.79 0.20
C ARG A 156 0.51 0.32 0.12
N VAL A 157 0.67 1.16 -0.91
CA VAL A 157 -0.32 2.15 -1.29
C VAL A 157 -1.28 1.49 -2.26
N PHE A 158 -2.57 1.59 -1.98
CA PHE A 158 -3.62 1.21 -2.90
C PHE A 158 -4.33 2.49 -3.31
N VAL A 159 -4.60 2.69 -4.59
CA VAL A 159 -5.50 3.72 -5.14
C VAL A 159 -6.70 2.99 -5.75
N ILE A 160 -7.91 3.41 -5.42
CA ILE A 160 -9.17 2.86 -5.92
C ILE A 160 -10.02 4.01 -6.45
N GLY A 161 -10.32 3.98 -7.74
CA GLY A 161 -11.20 4.97 -8.37
C GLY A 161 -12.54 4.37 -8.73
N PHE A 162 -13.61 5.15 -8.63
CA PHE A 162 -14.95 4.83 -9.13
C PHE A 162 -15.43 5.97 -10.02
N ARG A 163 -16.16 5.67 -11.09
CA ARG A 163 -16.74 6.75 -11.90
C ARG A 163 -17.67 7.61 -11.05
N LYS A 164 -17.59 8.94 -11.19
CA LYS A 164 -18.32 9.92 -10.35
C LYS A 164 -19.82 9.73 -10.45
N GLU A 165 -20.34 9.43 -11.64
CA GLU A 165 -21.79 9.25 -11.87
C GLU A 165 -22.40 8.08 -11.10
N LEU A 166 -21.58 7.12 -10.65
CA LEU A 166 -22.03 5.99 -9.84
C LEU A 166 -22.35 6.41 -8.39
N ASN A 167 -21.84 7.57 -7.94
CA ASN A 167 -22.07 8.13 -6.61
C ASN A 167 -21.84 7.11 -5.48
N LEU A 168 -20.75 6.34 -5.57
CA LEU A 168 -20.42 5.30 -4.61
C LEU A 168 -19.62 5.86 -3.44
N ILE A 169 -19.95 5.38 -2.24
CA ILE A 169 -19.15 5.61 -1.03
C ILE A 169 -18.28 4.37 -0.82
N PHE A 170 -16.97 4.57 -0.82
CA PHE A 170 -16.01 3.51 -0.60
C PHE A 170 -15.29 3.67 0.73
N ASN A 171 -15.07 2.54 1.40
CA ASN A 171 -14.24 2.46 2.59
C ASN A 171 -13.24 1.32 2.42
N PHE A 172 -11.96 1.63 2.64
CA PHE A 172 -10.92 0.61 2.72
C PHE A 172 -11.23 -0.40 3.84
N PRO A 173 -10.75 -1.65 3.72
CA PRO A 173 -10.92 -2.64 4.77
C PRO A 173 -10.29 -2.12 6.07
N LYS A 174 -11.00 -2.33 7.19
CA LYS A 174 -10.50 -1.98 8.52
C LYS A 174 -9.58 -3.08 9.02
N PRO A 175 -8.50 -2.76 9.75
CA PRO A 175 -7.67 -3.74 10.43
C PRO A 175 -8.54 -4.69 11.26
N THR A 176 -8.28 -5.98 11.15
CA THR A 176 -8.84 -6.98 12.04
C THR A 176 -8.08 -6.86 13.35
N GLY A 177 -8.73 -6.45 14.44
CA GLY A 177 -8.10 -6.05 15.72
C GLY A 177 -7.38 -7.16 16.50
N ASP A 178 -6.94 -8.22 15.81
CA ASP A 178 -6.36 -9.45 16.35
C ASP A 178 -4.82 -9.43 16.31
N LEU A 179 -4.22 -10.44 16.95
CA LEU A 179 -2.79 -10.75 16.87
C LEU A 179 -2.39 -11.06 15.42
N HIS A 180 -1.23 -10.55 14.99
CA HIS A 180 -0.69 -10.85 13.66
C HIS A 180 -0.35 -12.35 13.53
N ILE A 181 -0.54 -12.91 12.33
CA ILE A 181 -0.14 -14.30 12.05
C ILE A 181 1.38 -14.41 12.07
N SER A 182 1.89 -15.28 12.94
CA SER A 182 3.32 -15.51 13.12
C SER A 182 3.93 -16.38 12.02
N LEU A 183 5.26 -16.38 11.90
CA LEU A 183 5.98 -17.31 11.04
C LEU A 183 5.71 -18.77 11.42
N LYS A 184 5.52 -19.08 12.71
CA LYS A 184 5.20 -20.42 13.18
C LYS A 184 3.87 -20.93 12.62
N GLU A 185 2.84 -20.08 12.62
CA GLU A 185 1.54 -20.41 12.05
C GLU A 185 1.57 -20.49 10.52
N ALA A 186 2.42 -19.70 9.88
CA ALA A 186 2.47 -19.61 8.42
C ALA A 186 3.26 -20.75 7.74
N ILE A 187 4.40 -21.14 8.33
CA ILE A 187 5.35 -22.08 7.70
C ILE A 187 5.92 -23.12 8.68
N GLY A 188 5.45 -23.17 9.93
CA GLY A 188 6.01 -24.08 10.95
C GLY A 188 5.71 -25.56 10.72
N ASP A 189 4.78 -25.88 9.82
CA ASP A 189 4.45 -27.22 9.34
C ASP A 189 5.36 -27.70 8.19
N ILE A 190 6.14 -26.82 7.56
CA ILE A 190 7.10 -27.20 6.52
C ILE A 190 8.39 -27.65 7.22
N THR A 191 8.54 -28.96 7.42
CA THR A 191 9.67 -29.53 8.21
C THR A 191 10.76 -30.16 7.35
N GLU A 192 10.46 -30.41 6.08
CA GLU A 192 11.31 -31.06 5.11
C GLU A 192 12.51 -30.16 4.77
N LYS A 193 13.61 -30.78 4.34
CA LYS A 193 14.77 -30.00 3.89
C LYS A 193 14.48 -29.39 2.51
N PRO A 194 14.73 -28.09 2.31
CA PRO A 194 14.57 -27.48 0.99
C PRO A 194 15.62 -27.97 0.02
N ARG A 195 15.34 -27.78 -1.27
CA ARG A 195 16.30 -28.02 -2.35
C ARG A 195 17.08 -26.75 -2.61
N HIS A 196 18.39 -26.87 -2.74
CA HIS A 196 19.30 -25.73 -2.79
C HIS A 196 19.79 -25.48 -4.22
N TYR A 197 19.72 -24.22 -4.66
CA TYR A 197 20.16 -23.81 -6.00
C TYR A 197 20.98 -22.51 -5.92
N LEU A 198 22.19 -22.54 -6.50
CA LEU A 198 23.02 -21.36 -6.68
C LEU A 198 22.84 -20.79 -8.10
N ASN A 199 23.15 -21.62 -9.09
CA ASN A 199 22.93 -21.43 -10.52
C ASN A 199 22.42 -22.76 -11.10
N GLY A 200 21.84 -22.74 -12.29
CA GLY A 200 21.35 -23.95 -12.98
C GLY A 200 19.83 -24.06 -13.05
N ILE A 201 19.37 -25.10 -13.73
CA ILE A 201 17.95 -25.36 -14.00
C ILE A 201 17.33 -26.04 -12.78
N VAL A 202 16.23 -25.47 -12.28
CA VAL A 202 15.46 -26.02 -11.16
C VAL A 202 14.72 -27.28 -11.58
N ASN A 203 14.79 -28.31 -10.74
CA ASN A 203 13.99 -29.52 -10.93
C ASN A 203 12.51 -29.25 -10.62
N GLN A 204 11.65 -29.44 -11.62
CA GLN A 204 10.20 -29.22 -11.52
C GLN A 204 9.43 -30.43 -10.94
N ASN A 205 10.12 -31.50 -10.55
CA ASN A 205 9.54 -32.64 -9.81
C ASN A 205 9.66 -32.39 -8.32
N TYR A 206 8.53 -32.23 -7.64
CA TYR A 206 8.48 -31.88 -6.23
C TYR A 206 8.18 -33.10 -5.36
N GLY A 207 8.64 -33.06 -4.11
CA GLY A 207 8.21 -33.99 -3.07
C GLY A 207 6.88 -33.53 -2.48
N GLU A 208 6.81 -33.50 -1.15
CA GLU A 208 5.61 -33.04 -0.43
C GLU A 208 5.22 -31.59 -0.76
N TRP A 209 6.21 -30.69 -0.81
CA TRP A 209 5.98 -29.27 -1.03
C TRP A 209 6.41 -28.82 -2.41
N LEU A 210 5.44 -28.34 -3.20
CA LEU A 210 5.70 -27.63 -4.46
C LEU A 210 6.62 -26.43 -4.21
N ASN A 211 7.63 -26.21 -5.05
CA ASN A 211 8.50 -25.02 -5.00
C ASN A 211 9.29 -24.83 -3.68
N HIS A 212 9.55 -25.88 -2.90
CA HIS A 212 10.38 -25.78 -1.70
C HIS A 212 11.88 -25.69 -2.03
N ASP A 213 12.22 -24.62 -2.75
CA ASP A 213 13.54 -24.33 -3.31
C ASP A 213 14.15 -23.10 -2.67
N VAL A 214 15.43 -23.15 -2.31
CA VAL A 214 16.19 -22.08 -1.65
C VAL A 214 17.34 -21.60 -2.53
N TYR A 215 17.52 -20.27 -2.61
CA TYR A 215 18.65 -19.67 -3.29
C TYR A 215 19.89 -19.59 -2.39
N ASP A 216 21.01 -20.17 -2.86
CA ASP A 216 22.27 -20.31 -2.12
C ASP A 216 23.35 -19.29 -2.53
N GLY A 217 22.95 -18.21 -3.19
CA GLY A 217 23.89 -17.14 -3.54
C GLY A 217 24.57 -16.48 -2.34
N PRO A 218 25.71 -15.82 -2.58
CA PRO A 218 26.50 -15.18 -1.52
C PRO A 218 25.72 -14.07 -0.80
N TRP A 219 26.17 -13.77 0.43
CA TRP A 219 25.64 -12.68 1.25
C TRP A 219 26.43 -11.40 0.98
N ASP A 220 25.86 -10.46 0.23
CA ASP A 220 26.54 -9.19 -0.06
C ASP A 220 26.57 -8.25 1.18
N SER A 221 27.43 -7.23 1.13
CA SER A 221 27.59 -6.28 2.25
C SER A 221 26.29 -5.56 2.60
N LYS A 222 25.42 -5.29 1.61
CA LYS A 222 24.10 -4.68 1.81
C LYS A 222 23.15 -5.63 2.53
N PHE A 223 23.19 -6.92 2.22
CA PHE A 223 22.44 -7.95 2.93
C PHE A 223 22.87 -8.01 4.39
N MET A 224 24.19 -8.12 4.61
CA MET A 224 24.82 -8.23 5.93
C MET A 224 24.79 -6.93 6.75
N ALA A 225 24.29 -5.81 6.20
CA ALA A 225 24.24 -4.54 6.91
C ALA A 225 23.18 -4.51 8.03
N ARG A 226 22.18 -5.39 8.01
CA ARG A 226 21.03 -5.41 8.93
C ARG A 226 20.69 -6.85 9.32
N ASN A 227 19.96 -7.02 10.42
CA ASN A 227 19.46 -8.33 10.81
C ASN A 227 18.41 -8.80 9.80
N ARG A 228 18.48 -10.06 9.38
CA ARG A 228 17.60 -10.66 8.36
C ARG A 228 16.79 -11.85 8.87
N VAL A 229 16.86 -12.14 10.16
CA VAL A 229 16.11 -13.21 10.84
C VAL A 229 14.98 -12.60 11.67
N ARG A 230 13.76 -13.08 11.48
CA ARG A 230 12.64 -12.91 12.42
C ARG A 230 12.45 -14.23 13.15
N SER A 231 12.09 -14.18 14.43
CA SER A 231 11.79 -15.36 15.24
C SER A 231 10.45 -15.98 14.84
N TRP A 232 10.22 -17.23 15.25
CA TRP A 232 8.99 -17.97 14.97
C TRP A 232 7.69 -17.28 15.40
N ASP A 233 7.73 -16.50 16.48
CA ASP A 233 6.62 -15.74 17.06
C ASP A 233 6.41 -14.36 16.40
N GLU A 234 7.27 -13.96 15.47
CA GLU A 234 7.17 -12.69 14.75
C GLU A 234 6.54 -12.88 13.35
N THR A 235 6.04 -11.80 12.76
CA THR A 235 5.77 -11.72 11.32
C THR A 235 7.07 -11.68 10.53
N SER A 236 7.02 -12.10 9.26
CA SER A 236 8.16 -11.99 8.35
C SER A 236 8.48 -10.53 7.99
N PHE A 237 9.72 -10.28 7.55
CA PHE A 237 10.02 -9.08 6.78
C PHE A 237 9.34 -9.15 5.40
N THR A 238 9.22 -8.01 4.71
CA THR A 238 8.73 -8.00 3.31
C THR A 238 9.54 -8.95 2.41
N ILE A 239 8.83 -9.88 1.75
CA ILE A 239 9.33 -10.74 0.69
C ILE A 239 9.57 -9.84 -0.52
N GLN A 240 10.84 -9.68 -0.86
CA GLN A 240 11.29 -8.86 -1.98
C GLN A 240 11.43 -9.73 -3.23
N ALA A 241 11.24 -9.12 -4.40
CA ALA A 241 11.39 -9.77 -5.71
C ALA A 241 12.86 -10.02 -6.13
N GLN A 242 13.78 -10.13 -5.16
CA GLN A 242 15.19 -10.41 -5.40
C GLN A 242 15.63 -11.51 -4.45
N ALA A 243 15.93 -12.70 -5.00
CA ALA A 243 16.34 -13.88 -4.24
C ALA A 243 17.48 -13.57 -3.24
N LYS A 244 18.49 -12.80 -3.66
CA LYS A 244 19.62 -12.43 -2.80
C LYS A 244 19.23 -11.64 -1.54
N ASN A 245 18.11 -10.91 -1.57
CA ASN A 245 17.59 -10.11 -0.46
C ASN A 245 16.51 -10.84 0.36
N CYS A 246 16.20 -12.09 0.03
CA CYS A 246 15.18 -12.86 0.74
C CYS A 246 15.52 -12.96 2.24
N PRO A 247 14.54 -12.80 3.15
CA PRO A 247 14.74 -13.01 4.58
C PRO A 247 15.31 -14.40 4.89
N LEU A 248 15.97 -14.49 6.04
CA LEU A 248 16.50 -15.74 6.58
C LEU A 248 15.41 -16.49 7.37
N HIS A 249 15.48 -17.82 7.34
CA HIS A 249 14.53 -18.70 8.01
C HIS A 249 14.57 -18.53 9.55
N PRO A 250 13.42 -18.58 10.26
CA PRO A 250 13.33 -18.42 11.72
C PRO A 250 14.04 -19.50 12.55
N GLN A 251 14.52 -20.58 11.93
CA GLN A 251 15.33 -21.60 12.62
C GLN A 251 16.67 -21.06 13.15
N ALA A 252 17.22 -20.02 12.51
CA ALA A 252 18.49 -19.44 12.90
C ALA A 252 18.30 -18.44 14.06
N PRO A 253 19.30 -18.26 14.94
CA PRO A 253 19.27 -17.16 15.90
C PRO A 253 19.37 -15.81 15.18
N LYS A 254 18.93 -14.72 15.83
CA LYS A 254 19.09 -13.37 15.30
C LYS A 254 20.57 -13.03 15.08
N MET A 255 20.86 -12.33 14.00
CA MET A 255 22.24 -11.96 13.65
C MET A 255 22.84 -10.99 14.69
N LYS A 256 24.12 -11.17 15.01
CA LYS A 256 24.82 -10.35 15.99
C LYS A 256 25.12 -8.95 15.43
N PHE A 257 24.87 -7.93 16.23
CA PHE A 257 25.28 -6.56 15.91
C PHE A 257 26.81 -6.43 15.93
N LYS A 258 27.40 -5.90 14.85
CA LYS A 258 28.83 -5.55 14.79
C LYS A 258 29.04 -4.04 14.70
N SER A 259 28.36 -3.39 13.77
CA SER A 259 28.38 -1.93 13.61
C SER A 259 27.10 -1.43 12.96
N HIS A 260 26.94 -0.13 12.77
CA HIS A 260 25.73 0.44 12.16
C HIS A 260 25.38 -0.23 10.82
N ASN A 261 26.38 -0.54 9.98
CA ASN A 261 26.22 -1.17 8.66
C ASN A 261 26.80 -2.59 8.58
N SER A 262 26.87 -3.31 9.70
CA SER A 262 27.37 -4.67 9.69
C SER A 262 26.73 -5.55 10.77
N ARG A 263 26.39 -6.76 10.36
CA ARG A 263 25.97 -7.88 11.20
C ARG A 263 26.83 -9.09 10.86
N THR A 264 26.88 -10.04 11.79
CA THR A 264 27.49 -11.35 11.56
C THR A 264 26.52 -12.45 11.98
N PHE A 265 26.67 -13.62 11.40
CA PHE A 265 26.03 -14.82 11.94
C PHE A 265 26.61 -15.14 13.32
N VAL A 266 25.82 -15.85 14.12
CA VAL A 266 26.23 -16.33 15.44
C VAL A 266 27.23 -17.48 15.24
N SER A 267 28.41 -17.34 15.85
CA SER A 267 29.49 -18.32 15.77
C SER A 267 29.02 -19.68 16.27
N GLY A 268 29.25 -20.74 15.48
CA GLY A 268 28.84 -22.11 15.81
C GLY A 268 27.39 -22.44 15.44
N ALA A 269 26.65 -21.50 14.86
CA ALA A 269 25.26 -21.68 14.42
C ALA A 269 25.08 -21.38 12.92
N GLU A 270 26.17 -21.21 12.17
CA GLU A 270 26.17 -20.80 10.75
C GLU A 270 25.33 -21.73 9.87
N TYR A 271 25.36 -23.03 10.17
CA TYR A 271 24.62 -24.07 9.45
C TYR A 271 23.09 -23.93 9.54
N LEU A 272 22.58 -23.11 10.48
CA LEU A 272 21.15 -22.82 10.60
C LEU A 272 20.70 -21.70 9.65
N TYR A 273 21.61 -20.88 9.13
CA TYR A 273 21.25 -19.71 8.32
C TYR A 273 21.02 -20.08 6.86
N ARG A 274 19.75 -20.14 6.46
CA ARG A 274 19.33 -20.22 5.05
C ARG A 274 18.30 -19.15 4.73
N ARG A 275 18.13 -18.82 3.44
CA ARG A 275 16.98 -18.02 3.00
C ARG A 275 15.69 -18.83 3.16
N LEU A 276 14.57 -18.13 3.27
CA LEU A 276 13.26 -18.74 3.04
C LEU A 276 13.20 -19.32 1.62
N SER A 277 12.54 -20.46 1.46
CA SER A 277 12.27 -21.09 0.17
C SER A 277 11.18 -20.34 -0.60
N VAL A 278 11.06 -20.60 -1.91
CA VAL A 278 9.99 -20.02 -2.73
C VAL A 278 8.60 -20.38 -2.18
N ARG A 279 8.36 -21.64 -1.75
CA ARG A 279 7.12 -22.08 -1.09
C ARG A 279 6.84 -21.37 0.23
N GLU A 280 7.84 -21.26 1.10
CA GLU A 280 7.69 -20.54 2.38
C GLU A 280 7.35 -19.06 2.12
N CYS A 281 8.02 -18.42 1.14
CA CYS A 281 7.68 -17.08 0.69
C CYS A 281 6.24 -16.99 0.15
N ALA A 282 5.78 -17.99 -0.60
CA ALA A 282 4.43 -18.04 -1.16
C ALA A 282 3.37 -18.17 -0.05
N ARG A 283 3.58 -19.05 0.94
CA ARG A 283 2.77 -19.15 2.17
C ARG A 283 2.71 -17.83 2.92
N ILE A 284 3.86 -17.17 3.09
CA ILE A 284 3.94 -15.86 3.76
C ILE A 284 3.18 -14.78 2.98
N GLN A 285 3.22 -14.83 1.65
CA GLN A 285 2.41 -13.98 0.78
C GLN A 285 0.94 -14.45 0.69
N THR A 286 0.53 -15.51 1.40
CA THR A 286 -0.84 -16.08 1.42
C THR A 286 -1.32 -16.71 0.12
N PHE A 287 -0.40 -17.20 -0.71
CA PHE A 287 -0.77 -18.11 -1.81
C PHE A 287 -1.17 -19.48 -1.25
N PRO A 288 -2.18 -20.15 -1.83
CA PRO A 288 -2.53 -21.51 -1.46
C PRO A 288 -1.43 -22.50 -1.90
N ASP A 289 -1.35 -23.64 -1.23
CA ASP A 289 -0.33 -24.65 -1.53
C ASP A 289 -0.48 -25.27 -2.92
N SER A 290 -1.69 -25.29 -3.46
CA SER A 290 -1.98 -25.70 -4.83
C SER A 290 -1.48 -24.72 -5.89
N PHE A 291 -1.16 -23.47 -5.53
CA PHE A 291 -0.62 -22.50 -6.48
C PHE A 291 0.81 -22.90 -6.86
N ARG A 292 1.04 -23.22 -8.13
CA ARG A 292 2.33 -23.73 -8.61
C ARG A 292 3.10 -22.66 -9.38
N PHE A 293 4.37 -22.48 -9.05
CA PHE A 293 5.27 -21.57 -9.75
C PHE A 293 6.14 -22.36 -10.73
N ILE A 294 6.12 -22.01 -12.01
CA ILE A 294 6.97 -22.59 -13.05
C ILE A 294 8.14 -21.64 -13.29
N TYR A 295 9.36 -22.14 -13.10
CA TYR A 295 10.60 -21.41 -13.35
C TYR A 295 11.77 -22.39 -13.55
N GLU A 296 12.67 -22.05 -14.46
CA GLU A 296 13.96 -22.74 -14.59
C GLU A 296 15.01 -22.11 -13.66
N ASN A 297 15.01 -20.79 -13.55
CA ASN A 297 15.89 -20.06 -12.66
C ASN A 297 15.16 -19.74 -11.35
N ILE A 298 15.71 -20.19 -10.23
CA ILE A 298 15.13 -19.95 -8.91
C ILE A 298 14.85 -18.47 -8.62
N LYS A 299 15.65 -17.55 -9.20
CA LYS A 299 15.46 -16.10 -9.03
C LYS A 299 14.10 -15.64 -9.56
N ASP A 300 13.56 -16.28 -10.59
CA ASP A 300 12.24 -15.96 -11.14
C ASP A 300 11.11 -16.39 -10.18
N GLY A 301 11.25 -17.50 -9.47
CA GLY A 301 10.33 -17.89 -8.39
C GLY A 301 10.21 -16.82 -7.31
N TYR A 302 11.35 -16.32 -6.81
CA TYR A 302 11.35 -15.20 -5.86
C TYR A 302 10.81 -13.89 -6.46
N LYS A 303 11.08 -13.62 -7.74
CA LYS A 303 10.57 -12.45 -8.45
C LYS A 303 9.04 -12.46 -8.51
N MET A 304 8.45 -13.57 -8.94
CA MET A 304 7.00 -13.77 -9.02
C MET A 304 6.33 -13.57 -7.65
N VAL A 305 6.80 -14.30 -6.63
CA VAL A 305 6.22 -14.23 -5.28
C VAL A 305 6.41 -12.84 -4.65
N GLY A 306 7.59 -12.23 -4.78
CA GLY A 306 7.91 -10.96 -4.13
C GLY A 306 7.21 -9.74 -4.74
N ASN A 307 6.97 -9.75 -6.06
CA ASN A 307 6.24 -8.68 -6.75
C ASN A 307 4.73 -8.77 -6.52
N ALA A 308 4.19 -9.96 -6.26
CA ALA A 308 2.75 -10.14 -6.06
C ALA A 308 2.19 -9.33 -4.87
N VAL A 309 0.91 -8.96 -4.99
CA VAL A 309 0.08 -8.56 -3.84
C VAL A 309 -0.38 -9.84 -3.14
N PRO A 310 -0.33 -9.91 -1.79
CA PRO A 310 -0.86 -11.07 -1.07
C PRO A 310 -2.33 -11.36 -1.44
N PRO A 311 -2.70 -12.60 -1.84
CA PRO A 311 -4.08 -12.91 -2.23
C PRO A 311 -5.11 -12.59 -1.13
N ARG A 312 -4.77 -12.80 0.15
CA ARG A 312 -5.65 -12.43 1.27
C ARG A 312 -5.92 -10.93 1.34
N MET A 313 -4.89 -10.11 1.13
CA MET A 313 -5.01 -8.65 1.07
C MET A 313 -5.86 -8.22 -0.14
N ALA A 314 -5.59 -8.79 -1.30
CA ALA A 314 -6.33 -8.53 -2.53
C ALA A 314 -7.82 -8.88 -2.39
N LYS A 315 -8.14 -10.01 -1.74
CA LYS A 315 -9.53 -10.43 -1.45
C LYS A 315 -10.27 -9.42 -0.59
N LEU A 316 -9.65 -8.89 0.45
CA LEU A 316 -10.28 -7.90 1.34
C LEU A 316 -10.57 -6.59 0.61
N LEU A 317 -9.63 -6.13 -0.22
CA LEU A 317 -9.84 -4.95 -1.07
C LEU A 317 -10.99 -5.18 -2.07
N ALA A 318 -11.02 -6.35 -2.72
CA ALA A 318 -12.09 -6.74 -3.63
C ALA A 318 -13.45 -6.78 -2.93
N GLN A 319 -13.52 -7.29 -1.69
CA GLN A 319 -14.74 -7.29 -0.89
C GLN A 319 -15.22 -5.87 -0.57
N SER A 320 -14.32 -4.95 -0.19
CA SER A 320 -14.66 -3.54 0.00
C SER A 320 -15.20 -2.89 -1.28
N ILE A 321 -14.60 -3.18 -2.43
CA ILE A 321 -15.07 -2.68 -3.73
C ILE A 321 -16.47 -3.22 -4.03
N LYS A 322 -16.67 -4.53 -3.88
CA LYS A 322 -17.97 -5.18 -4.07
C LYS A 322 -19.03 -4.59 -3.14
N GLN A 323 -18.68 -4.33 -1.88
CA GLN A 323 -19.57 -3.72 -0.90
C GLN A 323 -20.00 -2.31 -1.31
N ALA A 324 -19.10 -1.50 -1.89
CA ALA A 324 -19.45 -0.18 -2.39
C ALA A 324 -20.56 -0.27 -3.46
N PHE A 325 -20.46 -1.22 -4.39
CA PHE A 325 -21.50 -1.46 -5.40
C PHE A 325 -22.81 -2.02 -4.81
N LEU A 326 -22.75 -2.88 -3.80
CA LEU A 326 -23.93 -3.47 -3.17
C LEU A 326 -24.69 -2.49 -2.27
N SER A 327 -24.00 -1.54 -1.64
CA SER A 327 -24.61 -0.59 -0.70
C SER A 327 -25.47 0.46 -1.40
N GLY A 328 -25.36 0.58 -2.73
CA GLY A 328 -26.08 1.54 -3.55
C GLY A 328 -25.85 3.01 -3.15
N SER A 329 -26.46 3.94 -3.86
CA SER A 329 -26.44 5.39 -3.57
C SER A 329 -27.22 5.76 -2.29
N THR A 330 -27.64 4.78 -1.49
CA THR A 330 -28.50 4.93 -0.32
C THR A 330 -27.75 5.37 0.93
N LYS A 331 -27.29 6.61 0.87
CA LYS A 331 -27.43 7.68 1.88
C LYS A 331 -26.46 8.77 1.44
N VAL A 332 -27.00 9.77 0.74
CA VAL A 332 -26.38 11.10 0.67
C VAL A 332 -26.47 11.68 2.08
N PHE A 333 -25.62 11.18 2.97
CA PHE A 333 -25.17 11.97 4.08
C PHE A 333 -24.25 13.03 3.50
N SER A 334 -24.38 14.29 3.94
CA SER A 334 -23.43 15.32 3.51
C SER A 334 -22.01 14.78 3.74
N ASN A 335 -21.20 14.69 2.69
CA ASN A 335 -19.85 14.12 2.70
C ASN A 335 -18.86 15.08 3.38
N ASP A 336 -19.26 15.59 4.54
CA ASP A 336 -18.47 16.51 5.33
C ASP A 336 -17.46 15.71 6.14
N TYR A 337 -16.19 15.95 5.87
CA TYR A 337 -15.09 15.38 6.62
C TYR A 337 -14.49 16.40 7.57
N VAL A 338 -14.00 15.90 8.69
CA VAL A 338 -13.34 16.73 9.71
C VAL A 338 -11.91 16.27 9.87
N LEU A 339 -10.97 17.19 9.66
CA LEU A 339 -9.59 17.03 10.06
C LEU A 339 -9.50 17.29 11.56
N VAL A 340 -9.10 16.29 12.34
CA VAL A 340 -8.80 16.45 13.76
C VAL A 340 -7.32 16.78 13.89
N GLY A 341 -7.03 17.97 14.39
CA GLY A 341 -5.70 18.51 14.53
C GLY A 341 -5.35 18.86 15.97
N TYR A 342 -4.06 18.80 16.29
CA TYR A 342 -3.51 19.21 17.58
C TYR A 342 -2.80 20.57 17.49
N TYR A 343 -2.95 21.39 18.53
CA TYR A 343 -2.14 22.59 18.76
C TYR A 343 -1.41 22.52 20.11
N LYS A 344 -0.22 23.13 20.19
CA LYS A 344 0.73 22.90 21.30
C LYS A 344 0.46 23.83 22.47
N ASP A 345 0.29 25.11 22.17
CA ASP A 345 0.15 26.22 23.10
C ASP A 345 -0.57 27.37 22.39
N ASP A 346 -0.87 28.43 23.14
CA ASP A 346 -1.59 29.60 22.62
C ASP A 346 -0.82 30.32 21.52
N THR A 347 0.51 30.28 21.55
CA THR A 347 1.32 30.87 20.47
C THR A 347 1.09 30.13 19.16
N HIS A 348 1.09 28.79 19.18
CA HIS A 348 0.79 27.97 18.02
C HIS A 348 -0.64 28.21 17.50
N LEU A 349 -1.62 28.31 18.40
CA LEU A 349 -3.00 28.61 18.03
C LEU A 349 -3.11 29.97 17.33
N GLN A 350 -2.50 31.02 17.88
CA GLN A 350 -2.51 32.36 17.28
C GLN A 350 -1.84 32.38 15.90
N GLN A 351 -0.77 31.60 15.69
CA GLN A 351 -0.14 31.47 14.39
C GLN A 351 -1.05 30.79 13.35
N ILE A 352 -1.77 29.75 13.74
CA ILE A 352 -2.77 29.08 12.88
C ILE A 352 -3.85 30.07 12.44
N LEU A 353 -4.41 30.82 13.40
CA LEU A 353 -5.48 31.77 13.16
C LEU A 353 -5.03 32.97 12.32
N ARG A 354 -3.87 33.55 12.65
CA ARG A 354 -3.29 34.70 11.92
C ARG A 354 -3.01 34.37 10.47
N ASN A 355 -2.43 33.21 10.20
CA ASN A 355 -2.09 32.79 8.85
C ASN A 355 -3.26 32.09 8.13
N LYS A 356 -4.36 31.79 8.83
CA LYS A 356 -5.51 31.01 8.33
C LYS A 356 -5.10 29.66 7.71
N ILE A 357 -4.09 29.02 8.28
CA ILE A 357 -3.62 27.70 7.82
C ILE A 357 -3.41 26.74 8.98
N TYR A 358 -3.71 25.47 8.73
CA TYR A 358 -3.27 24.36 9.55
C TYR A 358 -2.37 23.45 8.72
N TYR A 359 -1.24 23.02 9.29
CA TYR A 359 -0.26 22.21 8.60
C TYR A 359 -0.10 20.85 9.28
N VAL A 360 0.06 19.81 8.48
CA VAL A 360 0.36 18.45 8.94
C VAL A 360 1.55 17.90 8.18
N ARG A 361 2.37 17.07 8.83
CA ARG A 361 3.57 16.53 8.19
C ARG A 361 3.17 15.66 6.99
N ALA A 362 3.84 15.85 5.86
CA ALA A 362 3.66 15.00 4.68
C ALA A 362 4.45 13.69 4.79
N GLY A 363 3.99 12.64 4.10
CA GLY A 363 4.68 11.35 3.97
C GLY A 363 4.24 10.27 4.97
N ILE A 364 5.16 9.35 5.28
CA ILE A 364 4.85 8.05 5.92
C ILE A 364 5.36 7.97 7.37
N ARG A 365 6.02 9.02 7.86
CA ARG A 365 6.61 9.04 9.21
C ARG A 365 5.53 9.11 10.28
N ARG A 366 5.86 8.65 11.49
CA ARG A 366 5.01 8.83 12.68
C ARG A 366 4.68 10.32 12.85
N GLY A 367 3.39 10.65 12.96
CA GLY A 367 2.90 12.03 13.05
C GLY A 367 2.50 12.68 11.73
N ALA A 368 2.73 12.03 10.58
CA ALA A 368 2.15 12.45 9.31
C ALA A 368 0.65 12.13 9.24
N LEU A 369 -0.12 13.01 8.60
CA LEU A 369 -1.55 12.78 8.39
C LEU A 369 -1.75 11.58 7.47
N LYS A 370 -2.44 10.56 7.97
CA LYS A 370 -2.98 9.50 7.13
C LYS A 370 -4.32 9.97 6.60
N MET A 371 -4.34 10.45 5.37
CA MET A 371 -5.61 10.66 4.69
C MET A 371 -6.23 9.28 4.46
N HIS A 372 -7.40 9.03 5.04
CA HIS A 372 -8.35 8.14 4.41
C HIS A 372 -8.73 8.80 3.09
N VAL A 373 -9.11 8.04 2.09
CA VAL A 373 -9.29 8.63 0.77
C VAL A 373 -10.52 8.02 0.14
N GLY A 374 -11.13 8.86 -0.70
CA GLY A 374 -12.55 9.01 -1.04
C GLY A 374 -13.42 9.42 0.13
N SER A 375 -12.82 9.66 1.29
CA SER A 375 -13.23 10.83 2.04
C SER A 375 -12.93 12.08 1.23
N GLY A 376 -13.94 12.90 0.96
CA GLY A 376 -13.75 14.24 0.39
C GLY A 376 -12.76 15.05 1.23
N TYR A 377 -12.29 16.17 0.69
CA TYR A 377 -11.43 17.08 1.46
C TYR A 377 -12.14 17.47 2.76
N PRO A 378 -11.41 17.56 3.88
CA PRO A 378 -12.03 17.95 5.14
C PRO A 378 -12.62 19.34 4.98
N ASN A 379 -13.93 19.44 5.21
CA ASN A 379 -14.67 20.69 5.19
C ASN A 379 -14.52 21.43 6.51
N TYR A 380 -14.06 20.73 7.54
CA TYR A 380 -13.89 21.28 8.88
C TYR A 380 -12.55 20.86 9.49
N LEU A 381 -12.06 21.69 10.41
CA LEU A 381 -10.91 21.42 11.27
C LEU A 381 -11.38 21.43 12.73
N LEU A 382 -11.35 20.27 13.39
CA LEU A 382 -11.48 20.17 14.84
C LEU A 382 -10.09 20.26 15.47
N LEU A 383 -9.75 21.43 15.98
CA LEU A 383 -8.45 21.71 16.58
C LEU A 383 -8.54 21.56 18.11
N HIS A 384 -7.62 20.79 18.73
CA HIS A 384 -7.63 20.57 20.18
C HIS A 384 -6.23 20.57 20.81
N ASN A 385 -6.17 20.80 22.13
CA ASN A 385 -4.96 20.57 22.94
C ASN A 385 -5.20 19.56 24.08
N GLY A 386 -6.36 18.91 24.08
CA GLY A 386 -6.80 17.97 25.13
C GLY A 386 -7.69 18.62 26.20
N LYS A 387 -7.58 19.92 26.43
CA LYS A 387 -8.47 20.69 27.33
C LYS A 387 -9.51 21.50 26.58
N HIS A 388 -9.07 22.21 25.53
CA HIS A 388 -9.92 23.05 24.71
C HIS A 388 -10.03 22.47 23.29
N ARG A 389 -11.16 22.77 22.65
CA ARG A 389 -11.52 22.31 21.31
C ARG A 389 -12.18 23.44 20.54
N TYR A 390 -11.82 23.56 19.26
CA TYR A 390 -12.37 24.55 18.34
C TYR A 390 -12.72 23.86 17.03
N LEU A 391 -13.82 24.25 16.41
CA LEU A 391 -14.23 23.73 15.11
C LEU A 391 -14.32 24.87 14.08
N PHE A 392 -13.46 24.81 13.07
CA PHE A 392 -13.37 25.79 11.99
C PHE A 392 -13.83 25.20 10.66
N SER A 393 -14.29 26.04 9.73
CA SER A 393 -14.51 25.65 8.34
C SER A 393 -13.22 25.74 7.54
N LEU A 394 -12.98 24.77 6.67
CA LEU A 394 -11.87 24.74 5.72
C LEU A 394 -12.32 25.10 4.31
N ILE A 395 -11.38 25.50 3.46
CA ILE A 395 -11.58 25.59 2.01
C ILE A 395 -11.47 24.16 1.45
N PRO A 396 -12.49 23.63 0.75
CA PRO A 396 -12.52 22.24 0.29
C PRO A 396 -11.72 22.06 -1.00
N GLU A 397 -10.40 22.14 -0.89
CA GLU A 397 -9.45 22.04 -2.00
C GLU A 397 -8.33 21.02 -1.71
N LEU A 398 -7.59 20.65 -2.76
CA LEU A 398 -6.38 19.84 -2.62
C LEU A 398 -5.37 20.56 -1.71
N PRO A 399 -4.88 19.91 -0.64
CA PRO A 399 -3.92 20.53 0.25
C PRO A 399 -2.62 20.83 -0.50
N GLN A 400 -2.13 22.06 -0.35
CA GLN A 400 -0.85 22.47 -0.93
C GLN A 400 0.31 21.91 -0.12
N ILE A 401 1.47 21.71 -0.77
CA ILE A 401 2.68 21.27 -0.09
C ILE A 401 3.58 22.46 0.18
N PHE A 402 3.94 22.64 1.45
CA PHE A 402 4.88 23.65 1.90
C PHE A 402 6.16 22.98 2.43
N SER A 403 7.29 23.60 2.17
CA SER A 403 8.57 23.25 2.78
C SER A 403 8.67 23.77 4.23
N SER A 404 9.68 23.31 4.97
CA SER A 404 10.00 23.87 6.29
C SER A 404 10.29 25.37 6.22
N SER A 405 10.99 25.84 5.17
CA SER A 405 11.29 27.26 5.00
C SER A 405 10.04 28.10 4.76
N ASP A 406 9.07 27.59 3.99
CA ASP A 406 7.80 28.30 3.75
C ASP A 406 7.03 28.50 5.05
N LEU A 407 6.97 27.45 5.89
CA LEU A 407 6.32 27.54 7.20
C LEU A 407 7.08 28.43 8.19
N THR A 408 8.42 28.38 8.19
CA THR A 408 9.24 29.27 9.01
C THR A 408 9.07 30.74 8.63
N ALA A 409 8.91 31.04 7.33
CA ALA A 409 8.61 32.39 6.85
C ALA A 409 7.25 32.92 7.38
N LEU A 410 6.30 32.02 7.66
CA LEU A 410 5.02 32.33 8.29
C LEU A 410 5.05 32.32 9.83
N GLY A 411 6.25 32.15 10.42
CA GLY A 411 6.48 32.19 11.87
C GLY A 411 6.35 30.84 12.58
N PHE A 412 6.01 29.76 11.87
CA PHE A 412 5.91 28.43 12.48
C PHE A 412 7.29 27.81 12.76
N LYS A 413 7.33 26.80 13.65
CA LYS A 413 8.54 26.05 14.01
C LYS A 413 8.43 24.58 13.58
N PRO A 414 8.53 24.29 12.27
CA PRO A 414 8.48 22.92 11.76
C PRO A 414 9.72 22.09 12.16
N ASP A 415 9.53 20.78 12.33
CA ASP A 415 10.56 19.78 12.67
C ASP A 415 10.85 18.79 11.52
N GLY A 416 10.22 18.99 10.37
CA GLY A 416 10.20 18.13 9.20
C GLY A 416 10.50 18.90 7.93
N LYS A 417 10.48 18.20 6.80
CA LYS A 417 10.88 18.78 5.51
C LYS A 417 9.70 19.36 4.73
N GLU A 418 8.58 18.65 4.74
CA GLU A 418 7.42 18.96 3.92
C GLU A 418 6.11 18.73 4.68
N TYR A 419 5.12 19.54 4.35
CA TYR A 419 3.85 19.65 5.06
C TYR A 419 2.70 19.84 4.09
N LEU A 420 1.59 19.16 4.37
CA LEU A 420 0.30 19.43 3.73
C LEU A 420 -0.40 20.58 4.44
N ILE A 421 -0.92 21.53 3.66
CA ILE A 421 -1.57 22.74 4.15
C ILE A 421 -3.08 22.68 3.91
N PHE A 422 -3.83 22.95 4.97
CA PHE A 422 -5.28 23.12 4.95
C PHE A 422 -5.62 24.56 5.28
N ARG A 423 -6.31 25.25 4.37
CA ARG A 423 -6.69 26.66 4.55
C ARG A 423 -8.02 26.78 5.29
N LEU A 424 -8.03 27.63 6.32
CA LEU A 424 -9.26 28.00 7.03
C LEU A 424 -10.03 29.02 6.18
N LYS A 425 -11.35 28.84 6.09
CA LYS A 425 -12.24 29.81 5.43
C LYS A 425 -12.28 31.14 6.20
N ASP A 426 -12.33 31.04 7.52
CA ASP A 426 -12.29 32.17 8.45
C ASP A 426 -11.63 31.75 9.78
N ALA A 427 -11.01 32.72 10.46
CA ALA A 427 -10.38 32.55 11.77
C ALA A 427 -11.24 33.07 12.93
N ASN A 428 -12.30 33.85 12.65
CA ASN A 428 -13.13 34.49 13.68
C ASN A 428 -14.31 33.60 14.11
N THR A 429 -14.72 32.66 13.27
CA THR A 429 -15.87 31.78 13.54
C THR A 429 -15.41 30.45 14.14
N THR A 430 -15.52 30.33 15.47
CA THR A 430 -15.30 29.06 16.19
C THR A 430 -16.63 28.35 16.46
N ASN A 431 -16.64 27.03 16.34
CA ASN A 431 -17.86 26.21 16.45
C ASN A 431 -18.92 26.54 15.39
N CYS A 432 -18.49 26.60 14.12
CA CYS A 432 -19.34 26.95 12.96
C CYS A 432 -20.58 26.06 12.75
N LEU A 433 -20.69 24.91 13.43
CA LEU A 433 -21.82 23.99 13.36
C LEU A 433 -22.69 23.98 14.62
N GLY A 434 -22.36 24.75 15.65
CA GLY A 434 -23.10 24.78 16.92
C GLY A 434 -23.07 23.46 17.69
N ILE A 435 -22.05 22.61 17.46
CA ILE A 435 -21.91 21.31 18.12
C ILE A 435 -21.39 21.52 19.54
N ASP A 436 -21.87 20.71 20.50
CA ASP A 436 -21.29 20.67 21.84
C ASP A 436 -19.92 20.00 21.82
N LEU A 437 -18.87 20.80 21.62
CA LEU A 437 -17.50 20.31 21.50
C LEU A 437 -16.99 19.63 22.78
N SER A 438 -17.62 19.87 23.94
CA SER A 438 -17.18 19.27 25.21
C SER A 438 -17.39 17.74 25.26
N LYS A 439 -18.39 17.24 24.52
CA LYS A 439 -18.76 15.82 24.46
C LYS A 439 -17.93 15.00 23.48
N ILE A 440 -17.28 15.65 22.52
CA ILE A 440 -16.49 14.96 21.48
C ILE A 440 -15.34 14.17 22.11
N ILE A 441 -15.30 12.87 21.81
CA ILE A 441 -14.24 11.96 22.23
C ILE A 441 -13.12 11.95 21.18
N ILE A 442 -11.92 12.40 21.57
CA ILE A 442 -10.74 12.36 20.70
C ILE A 442 -10.13 10.95 20.72
N LYS A 443 -9.97 10.33 19.54
CA LYS A 443 -9.34 9.00 19.39
C LYS A 443 -7.84 9.08 19.71
N GLY A 444 -7.34 8.17 20.57
CA GLY A 444 -5.90 7.95 20.86
C GLY A 444 -5.52 7.93 22.35
N LYS A 445 -4.60 7.05 22.76
CA LYS A 445 -3.95 7.10 24.10
C LYS A 445 -3.07 8.36 24.23
N SER A 446 -2.73 8.80 25.44
CA SER A 446 -2.08 10.10 25.73
C SER A 446 -0.88 10.49 24.84
N HIS A 447 -0.10 9.55 24.32
CA HIS A 447 1.04 9.81 23.42
C HIS A 447 0.70 9.83 21.92
N ASN A 448 -0.51 9.40 21.52
CA ASN A 448 -0.97 9.36 20.13
C ASN A 448 -2.08 10.39 19.84
N SER A 449 -2.59 11.12 20.84
CA SER A 449 -3.63 12.14 20.67
C SER A 449 -3.20 13.36 19.84
N ALA A 450 -1.89 13.57 19.67
CA ALA A 450 -1.34 14.65 18.85
C ALA A 450 -1.20 14.30 17.36
N ILE A 451 -1.50 13.05 16.97
CA ILE A 451 -1.38 12.60 15.58
C ILE A 451 -2.65 13.00 14.84
N PRO A 452 -2.57 13.78 13.74
CA PRO A 452 -3.75 14.23 13.02
C PRO A 452 -4.41 13.08 12.24
N TYR A 453 -5.74 13.11 12.14
CA TYR A 453 -6.55 12.14 11.40
C TYR A 453 -7.81 12.78 10.81
N ILE A 454 -8.42 12.13 9.82
CA ILE A 454 -9.67 12.55 9.19
C ILE A 454 -10.77 11.53 9.50
N LEU A 455 -11.99 11.99 9.76
CA LEU A 455 -13.18 11.14 9.89
C LEU A 455 -14.43 11.85 9.37
N PRO A 456 -15.52 11.11 9.04
CA PRO A 456 -16.81 11.72 8.72
C PRO A 456 -17.31 12.60 9.87
N LEU A 457 -17.90 13.75 9.56
CA LEU A 457 -18.47 14.68 10.53
C LEU A 457 -19.50 14.01 11.46
N GLN A 458 -20.25 13.05 10.94
CA GLN A 458 -21.24 12.30 11.72
C GLN A 458 -20.64 11.50 12.86
N GLU A 459 -19.42 10.95 12.68
CA GLU A 459 -18.72 10.25 13.75
C GLU A 459 -18.29 11.19 14.89
N ILE A 460 -18.20 12.50 14.63
CA ILE A 460 -17.94 13.51 15.67
C ILE A 460 -19.23 13.95 16.35
N ILE A 461 -20.34 14.02 15.61
CA ILE A 461 -21.64 14.42 16.15
C ILE A 461 -22.26 13.33 17.05
N HIS A 462 -21.94 12.05 16.78
CA HIS A 462 -22.55 10.90 17.47
C HIS A 462 -21.65 10.27 18.56
N THR A 463 -20.54 10.93 18.92
CA THR A 463 -19.76 10.66 20.15
C THR A 463 -20.18 11.60 21.26
#